data_AF-A0A741BNB9-F1
#
_entry.id   AF-A0A741BNB9-F1
#
_cell.length_a   1.000
_cell.length_b   1.000
_cell.length_c   1.000
_cell.angle_alpha   90.00
_cell.angle_beta   90.00
_cell.angle_gamma   90.00
#
_symmetry.space_group_name_H-M   'P 1'
#
loop_
_entity.id
_entity.type
_entity.pdbx_description
1 polymer ?
#
loop_
_entity_poly.entity_id
_entity_poly.type
_entity_poly.pdbx_seq_one_letter_code
_entity_poly.pdbx_strand_id
1 'polypeptide(L)'
;MFDVNVEVENKEFKALPFSPSNLKLIKDKKGKSFVFQLECIVAIEPFFDITKKECDVITSMGERIRVCMAVDELYAALDIQN
;
A
#
# COMPACT_ATOMS: atom_id res chain seq x y z
N MET A 1 41.21 0.78 -18.50
CA MET A 1 40.33 1.75 -17.81
C MET A 1 38.97 1.59 -18.46
N PHE A 2 37.98 1.02 -17.77
CA PHE A 2 36.66 0.77 -18.35
C PHE A 2 35.76 1.95 -17.98
N ASP A 3 35.52 2.83 -18.95
CA ASP A 3 34.51 3.88 -18.82
C ASP A 3 33.13 3.24 -18.94
N VAL A 4 32.47 3.02 -17.80
CA VAL A 4 31.08 2.59 -17.75
C VAL A 4 30.24 3.85 -17.96
N ASN A 5 29.74 4.03 -19.18
CA ASN A 5 28.73 5.05 -19.46
C ASN A 5 27.45 4.68 -18.69
N VAL A 6 27.21 5.38 -17.58
CA VAL A 6 25.96 5.30 -16.83
C VAL A 6 24.98 6.27 -17.50
N GLU A 7 24.09 5.75 -18.34
CA GLU A 7 22.95 6.51 -18.85
C GLU A 7 21.94 6.68 -17.72
N VAL A 8 21.97 7.84 -17.07
CA VAL A 8 20.96 8.23 -16.09
C VAL A 8 19.71 8.67 -16.86
N GLU A 9 18.76 7.73 -17.06
CA GLU A 9 17.43 8.08 -17.55
C GLU A 9 16.66 8.82 -16.45
N ASN A 10 16.53 10.14 -16.57
CA ASN A 10 15.56 10.91 -15.79
C ASN A 10 14.14 10.56 -16.26
N LYS A 11 13.55 9.52 -15.67
CA LYS A 11 12.12 9.23 -15.84
C LYS A 11 11.31 10.21 -15.00
N GLU A 12 10.80 11.24 -15.65
CA GLU A 12 9.77 12.09 -15.06
C GLU A 12 8.47 11.28 -14.91
N PHE A 13 8.15 10.92 -13.67
CA PHE A 13 6.84 10.37 -13.35
C PHE A 13 5.86 11.54 -13.27
N LYS A 14 4.90 11.59 -14.19
CA LYS A 14 3.73 12.47 -14.05
C LYS A 14 2.93 11.99 -12.85
N ALA A 15 3.09 12.65 -11.71
CA ALA A 15 2.19 12.49 -10.57
C ALA A 15 0.78 12.84 -11.06
N LEU A 16 -0.12 11.87 -11.05
CA LEU A 16 -1.51 12.14 -11.37
C LEU A 16 -2.10 13.03 -10.25
N PRO A 17 -2.94 14.02 -10.60
CA PRO A 17 -3.59 14.83 -9.58
C PRO A 17 -4.42 13.95 -8.64
N PHE A 18 -4.34 14.28 -7.36
CA PHE A 18 -5.06 13.64 -6.24
C PHE A 18 -6.56 13.56 -6.56
N SER A 19 -7.04 12.42 -7.05
CA SER A 19 -8.48 12.20 -7.16
C SER A 19 -9.00 11.75 -5.79
N PRO A 20 -10.04 12.39 -5.22
CA PRO A 20 -10.68 11.91 -4.00
C PRO A 20 -11.16 10.46 -4.09
N SER A 21 -11.41 9.95 -5.31
CA SER A 21 -11.75 8.55 -5.55
C SER A 21 -10.62 7.56 -5.21
N ASN A 22 -9.37 8.04 -5.14
CA ASN A 22 -8.20 7.24 -4.79
C ASN A 22 -7.98 7.11 -3.28
N LEU A 23 -8.77 7.82 -2.47
CA LEU A 23 -8.74 7.71 -1.02
C LEU A 23 -9.83 6.74 -0.54
N LYS A 24 -9.42 5.76 0.25
CA LYS A 24 -10.33 4.82 0.91
C LYS A 24 -10.15 4.92 2.42
N LEU A 25 -11.28 5.15 3.12
CA LEU A 25 -11.35 5.07 4.56
C LEU A 25 -11.65 3.62 4.95
N ILE A 26 -10.77 3.04 5.76
CA ILE A 26 -10.90 1.68 6.30
C ILE A 26 -11.02 1.76 7.81
N LYS A 27 -11.88 0.93 8.39
CA LYS A 27 -11.97 0.72 9.84
C LYS A 27 -11.64 -0.73 10.15
N ASP A 28 -10.66 -0.95 11.02
CA ASP A 28 -10.25 -2.30 11.40
C ASP A 28 -11.16 -2.91 12.47
N LYS A 29 -10.93 -4.19 12.78
CA LYS A 29 -11.69 -4.94 13.79
C LYS A 29 -11.46 -4.45 15.22
N LYS A 30 -10.42 -3.64 15.46
CA LYS A 30 -10.15 -2.96 16.73
C LYS A 30 -10.79 -1.57 16.79
N GLY A 31 -11.49 -1.14 15.74
CA GLY A 31 -12.15 0.15 15.63
C GLY A 31 -11.23 1.30 15.21
N LYS A 32 -9.96 1.03 14.90
CA LYS A 32 -8.99 2.02 14.41
C LYS A 32 -9.30 2.34 12.95
N SER A 33 -9.29 3.63 12.63
CA SER A 33 -9.55 4.13 11.27
C SER A 33 -8.26 4.47 10.56
N PHE A 34 -8.20 4.18 9.27
CA PHE A 34 -7.07 4.42 8.38
C PHE A 34 -7.57 5.04 7.09
N VAL A 35 -6.85 6.02 6.58
CA VAL A 35 -7.10 6.55 5.24
C VAL A 35 -5.92 6.14 4.38
N PHE A 36 -6.20 5.37 3.34
CA PHE A 36 -5.20 4.95 2.37
C PHE A 36 -5.44 5.63 1.04
N GLN A 37 -4.35 6.07 0.43
CA GLN A 37 -4.30 6.46 -0.97
C GLN A 37 -3.87 5.22 -1.76
N LEU A 38 -4.74 4.69 -2.62
CA LEU A 38 -4.53 3.35 -3.20
C LEU A 38 -3.27 3.29 -4.06
N GLU A 39 -2.95 4.36 -4.79
CA GLU A 39 -1.71 4.43 -5.59
C GLU A 39 -0.43 4.40 -4.76
N CYS A 40 -0.52 4.69 -3.45
CA CYS A 40 0.61 4.61 -2.54
C CYS A 40 0.76 3.23 -1.90
N ILE A 41 -0.19 2.29 -2.11
CA ILE A 41 -0.07 0.93 -1.60
C ILE A 41 0.80 0.12 -2.56
N VAL A 42 1.94 -0.35 -2.07
CA VAL A 42 2.86 -1.21 -2.84
C VAL A 42 2.51 -2.69 -2.65
N ALA A 43 2.16 -3.08 -1.42
CA ALA A 43 1.82 -4.46 -1.09
C ALA A 43 0.91 -4.54 0.13
N ILE A 44 0.14 -5.62 0.20
CA ILE A 44 -0.62 -6.03 1.38
C ILE A 44 -0.18 -7.44 1.72
N GLU A 45 0.45 -7.61 2.89
CA GLU A 45 1.03 -8.88 3.29
C GLU A 45 0.33 -9.41 4.55
N PRO A 46 0.11 -10.73 4.67
CA PRO A 46 -0.37 -11.30 5.93
C PRO A 46 0.67 -11.07 7.02
N PHE A 47 0.22 -10.69 8.22
CA PHE A 47 1.11 -10.66 9.37
C PHE A 47 1.50 -12.09 9.74
N PHE A 48 2.76 -12.31 10.10
CA PHE A 48 3.33 -13.64 10.36
C PHE A 48 2.55 -14.48 11.39
N ASP A 49 1.85 -13.82 12.31
CA ASP A 49 1.01 -14.48 13.30
C ASP A 49 -0.34 -14.90 12.71
N ILE A 50 -0.40 -16.13 12.18
CA ILE A 50 -1.62 -16.74 11.62
C ILE A 50 -2.80 -16.78 12.58
N THR A 51 -2.57 -16.66 13.90
CA THR A 51 -3.65 -16.64 14.90
C THR A 51 -4.33 -15.27 14.98
N LYS A 52 -3.59 -14.21 14.65
CA LYS A 52 -4.07 -12.83 14.59
C LYS A 52 -4.26 -12.51 13.12
N LYS A 53 -5.50 -12.66 12.63
CA LYS A 53 -5.91 -12.29 11.27
C LYS A 53 -5.70 -10.79 11.03
N GLU A 54 -4.45 -10.40 10.84
CA GLU A 54 -3.94 -9.05 10.66
C GLU A 54 -3.07 -9.04 9.40
N CYS A 55 -2.95 -7.88 8.79
CA CYS A 55 -2.10 -7.66 7.62
C CYS A 55 -1.29 -6.38 7.79
N ASP A 56 -0.15 -6.33 7.14
CA ASP A 56 0.68 -5.14 7.04
C ASP A 56 0.49 -4.55 5.64
N VAL A 57 0.09 -3.28 5.60
CA VAL A 57 0.02 -2.47 4.36
C VAL A 57 1.36 -1.78 4.20
N ILE A 58 2.02 -2.01 3.07
CA ILE A 58 3.31 -1.41 2.74
C ILE A 58 3.07 -0.25 1.78
N THR A 59 3.49 0.95 2.17
CA THR A 59 3.34 2.15 1.34
C THR A 59 4.56 2.38 0.45
N SER A 60 4.43 3.22 -0.57
CA SER A 60 5.53 3.65 -1.45
C SER A 60 6.65 4.39 -0.72
N MET A 61 6.37 4.89 0.47
CA MET A 61 7.36 5.50 1.38
C MET A 61 8.09 4.46 2.25
N GLY A 62 7.78 3.17 2.09
CA GLY A 62 8.35 2.07 2.88
C GLY A 62 7.74 1.90 4.26
N GLU A 63 6.67 2.62 4.58
CA GLU A 63 5.98 2.47 5.86
C GLU A 63 5.21 1.16 5.91
N ARG A 64 5.22 0.50 7.07
CA ARG A 64 4.42 -0.70 7.34
C ARG A 64 3.33 -0.37 8.33
N ILE A 65 2.08 -0.37 7.86
CA ILE A 65 0.91 -0.05 8.66
C ILE A 65 0.15 -1.34 8.96
N ARG A 66 0.12 -1.74 10.22
CA ARG A 66 -0.63 -2.92 10.66
C ARG A 66 -2.12 -2.62 10.74
N VAL A 67 -2.93 -3.41 10.04
CA VAL A 67 -4.39 -3.35 10.03
C VAL A 67 -4.95 -4.65 10.60
N CYS A 68 -5.85 -4.54 11.58
CA CYS A 68 -6.46 -5.70 12.22
C CYS A 68 -7.60 -6.29 11.38
N MET A 69 -7.26 -6.89 10.25
CA MET A 69 -8.14 -7.69 9.39
C MET A 69 -7.33 -8.63 8.50
N ALA A 70 -7.98 -9.63 7.92
CA ALA A 70 -7.33 -10.52 6.96
C ALA A 70 -7.03 -9.79 5.64
N VAL A 71 -6.07 -10.30 4.87
CA VAL A 71 -5.68 -9.73 3.57
C VAL A 71 -6.87 -9.61 2.63
N ASP A 72 -7.65 -10.67 2.46
CA ASP A 72 -8.83 -10.68 1.56
C ASP A 72 -9.90 -9.68 2.00
N GLU A 73 -10.10 -9.53 3.32
CA GLU A 73 -11.03 -8.54 3.89
C GLU A 73 -10.56 -7.12 3.58
N LEU A 74 -9.25 -6.87 3.65
CA LEU A 74 -8.69 -5.56 3.33
C LEU A 74 -8.78 -5.25 1.84
N TYR A 75 -8.48 -6.20 0.95
CA TYR A 75 -8.65 -6.04 -0.49
C TYR A 75 -10.09 -5.69 -0.86
N ALA A 76 -11.06 -6.42 -0.29
CA ALA A 76 -12.48 -6.14 -0.48
C ALA A 76 -12.88 -4.74 0.04
N ALA A 77 -12.36 -4.34 1.20
CA ALA A 77 -12.67 -3.04 1.78
C ALA A 77 -12.04 -1.86 1.02
N LEU A 78 -10.88 -2.09 0.38
CA LEU A 78 -10.21 -1.11 -0.48
C LEU A 78 -10.78 -1.06 -1.90
N ASP A 79 -11.67 -2.00 -2.27
CA ASP A 79 -12.22 -2.14 -3.62
C ASP A 79 -11.10 -2.35 -4.67
N ILE A 80 -10.04 -3.06 -4.27
CA ILE A 80 -8.93 -3.46 -5.15
C ILE A 80 -9.25 -4.89 -5.61
N GLN A 81 -9.47 -5.08 -6.91
CA GLN A 81 -9.62 -6.41 -7.49
C GLN A 81 -8.24 -7.08 -7.58
N ASN A 82 -8.13 -8.31 -7.06
CA ASN A 82 -6.97 -9.19 -7.24
C ASN A 82 -6.93 -9.79 -8.66
#